data_AF-A0A0F8XBT3-F1
#
_entry.id   AF-A0A0F8XBT3-F1
#
_cell.length_a   1.000
_cell.length_b   1.000
_cell.length_c   1.000
_cell.angle_alpha   90.00
_cell.angle_beta   90.00
_cell.angle_gamma   90.00
#
_symmetry.space_group_name_H-M   'P 1'
#
loop_
_entity.id
_entity.type
_entity.pdbx_description
1 polymer ?
#
loop_
_entity_poly.entity_id
_entity_poly.type
_entity_poly.pdbx_seq_one_letter_code
_entity_poly.pdbx_strand_id
1 'polypeptide(L)'
;MSETKEKIKKGRVFVQTSKGIYPFSVLKAAETKEQSSKQLKETETWLSENDLITPPYSPDTLLTLYESNPIFWRCVNQTAIDVAGLGWNLRLQEGKKENKEESGRLQTFLNRPNPDEALRTILKQLLIDWGSVGYFGLEVVRDNKRDVAELYHVPAHTLWVHSSQEKYCQKRNNKKVWFKKFGEPRDISAETGKRTAGGSKD
;
A
#
# COMPACT_ATOMS: atom_id res chain seq x y z
N MET A 1 26.14 -8.95 -48.26
CA MET A 1 25.35 -7.83 -47.69
C MET A 1 25.21 -8.11 -46.19
N SER A 2 25.91 -7.37 -45.34
CA SER A 2 25.84 -7.53 -43.88
C SER A 2 24.85 -6.52 -43.30
N GLU A 3 23.76 -7.00 -42.70
CA GLU A 3 22.81 -6.15 -42.00
C GLU A 3 23.38 -5.70 -40.65
N THR A 4 23.65 -4.41 -40.53
CA THR A 4 24.05 -3.78 -39.27
C THR A 4 22.79 -3.60 -38.41
N LYS A 5 22.59 -4.46 -37.41
CA LYS A 5 21.53 -4.26 -36.39
C LYS A 5 21.80 -2.97 -35.62
N GLU A 6 20.99 -1.96 -35.85
CA GLU A 6 21.05 -0.69 -35.14
C GLU A 6 20.72 -0.92 -33.65
N LYS A 7 21.70 -0.74 -32.76
CA LYS A 7 21.50 -0.86 -31.31
C LYS A 7 20.57 0.24 -30.83
N ILE A 8 19.32 -0.12 -30.53
CA ILE A 8 18.35 0.77 -29.88
C ILE A 8 19.00 1.37 -28.61
N LYS A 9 19.20 2.69 -28.59
CA LYS A 9 19.70 3.41 -27.42
C LYS A 9 18.63 3.35 -26.33
N LYS A 10 18.83 2.48 -25.33
CA LYS A 10 17.96 2.42 -24.15
C LYS A 10 17.97 3.77 -23.43
N GLY A 11 16.78 4.27 -23.08
CA GLY A 11 16.62 5.47 -22.27
C GLY A 11 17.34 5.33 -20.92
N ARG A 12 17.78 6.45 -20.35
CA ARG A 12 18.44 6.50 -19.04
C ARG A 12 17.56 7.28 -18.07
N VAL A 13 17.40 6.75 -16.86
CA VAL A 13 16.67 7.40 -15.76
C VAL A 13 17.67 8.10 -14.85
N PHE A 14 17.36 9.34 -14.48
CA PHE A 14 18.15 10.16 -13.58
C PHE A 14 17.30 10.69 -12.43
N VAL A 15 17.93 10.97 -11.30
CA VAL A 15 17.35 11.60 -10.12
C VAL A 15 17.91 13.01 -10.01
N GLN A 16 17.04 14.02 -10.10
CA GLN A 16 17.44 15.42 -9.91
C GLN A 16 17.25 15.82 -8.44
N THR A 17 18.29 16.41 -7.87
CA THR A 17 18.29 16.94 -6.50
C THR A 17 18.77 18.39 -6.52
N SER A 18 18.68 19.10 -5.39
CA SER A 18 19.24 20.45 -5.24
C SER A 18 20.76 20.53 -5.46
N LYS A 19 21.46 19.38 -5.39
CA LYS A 19 22.91 19.27 -5.56
C LYS A 19 23.34 18.83 -6.97
N GLY A 20 22.40 18.46 -7.84
CA GLY A 20 22.69 18.04 -9.21
C GLY A 20 21.83 16.87 -9.71
N ILE A 21 22.16 16.38 -10.90
CA ILE A 21 21.51 15.26 -11.58
C ILE A 21 22.38 14.01 -11.43
N TYR A 22 21.81 12.95 -10.89
CA TYR A 22 22.50 11.69 -10.60
C TYR A 22 21.88 10.53 -11.38
N PRO A 23 22.67 9.54 -11.84
CA PRO A 23 22.10 8.36 -12.47
C PRO A 23 21.29 7.55 -11.45
N PHE A 24 20.21 6.91 -11.89
CA PHE A 24 19.37 6.07 -11.02
C PHE A 24 20.17 5.00 -10.26
N SER A 25 21.28 4.54 -10.82
CA SER A 25 22.20 3.58 -10.18
C SER A 25 22.75 4.05 -8.84
N VAL A 26 22.74 5.35 -8.53
CA VAL A 26 23.14 5.87 -7.21
C VAL A 26 22.20 5.35 -6.12
N LEU A 27 20.91 5.11 -6.43
CA LEU A 27 19.97 4.55 -5.47
C LEU A 27 20.30 3.11 -5.05
N LYS A 28 21.04 2.35 -5.88
CA LYS A 28 21.54 1.01 -5.50
C LYS A 28 22.46 1.03 -4.29
N ALA A 29 23.06 2.18 -3.96
CA ALA A 29 23.83 2.32 -2.75
C ALA A 29 22.95 2.31 -1.49
N ALA A 30 21.68 2.75 -1.62
CA ALA A 30 20.68 2.85 -0.56
C ALA A 30 19.65 1.70 -0.57
N GLU A 31 19.73 0.77 -1.53
CA GLU A 31 19.00 -0.51 -1.46
C GLU A 31 19.32 -1.20 -0.13
N THR A 32 18.33 -1.87 0.44
CA THR A 32 18.48 -2.64 1.67
C THR A 32 19.56 -3.71 1.44
N LYS A 33 20.79 -3.44 1.88
CA LYS A 33 21.89 -4.39 1.93
C LYS A 33 21.90 -5.00 3.31
N GLU A 34 22.16 -6.30 3.40
CA GLU A 34 22.51 -6.96 4.66
C GLU A 34 23.75 -6.26 5.24
N GLN A 35 23.64 -5.21 6.08
CA GLN A 35 24.68 -4.79 7.04
C GLN A 35 24.42 -3.59 8.00
N SER A 36 24.87 -3.85 9.24
CA SER A 36 25.46 -3.01 10.31
C SER A 36 24.62 -2.18 11.30
N SER A 37 23.44 -1.66 10.96
CA SER A 37 22.61 -0.96 11.97
C SER A 37 21.85 -1.96 12.86
N LYS A 38 21.89 -1.79 14.20
CA LYS A 38 21.18 -2.68 15.15
C LYS A 38 19.68 -2.78 14.83
N GLN A 39 19.05 -1.66 14.49
CA GLN A 39 17.62 -1.58 14.18
C GLN A 39 17.27 -2.28 12.85
N LEU A 40 18.19 -2.24 11.87
CA LEU A 40 18.03 -2.99 10.61
C LEU A 40 18.13 -4.50 10.87
N LYS A 41 19.08 -4.94 11.70
CA LYS A 41 19.24 -6.36 12.07
C LYS A 41 18.02 -6.91 12.81
N GLU A 42 17.43 -6.13 13.72
CA GLU A 42 16.21 -6.52 14.42
C GLU A 42 15.01 -6.64 13.46
N THR A 43 14.91 -5.72 12.50
CA THR A 43 13.86 -5.74 11.47
C THR A 43 14.03 -6.94 10.56
N GLU A 44 15.24 -7.19 10.04
CA GLU A 44 15.55 -8.37 9.21
C GLU A 44 15.27 -9.68 9.92
N THR A 45 15.67 -9.79 11.19
CA THR A 45 15.41 -10.97 12.02
C THR A 45 13.90 -11.20 12.15
N TRP A 46 13.15 -10.13 12.49
CA TRP A 46 11.70 -10.22 12.62
C TRP A 46 11.00 -10.57 11.30
N LEU A 47 11.45 -10.03 10.17
CA LEU A 47 10.92 -10.36 8.86
C LEU A 47 11.14 -11.85 8.55
N SER A 48 12.36 -12.35 8.76
CA SER A 48 12.73 -13.75 8.56
C SER A 48 11.90 -14.69 9.44
N GLU A 49 11.78 -14.40 10.74
CA GLU A 49 11.00 -15.20 11.71
C GLU A 49 9.50 -15.30 11.37
N ASN A 50 8.97 -14.39 10.55
CA ASN A 50 7.55 -14.33 10.19
C ASN A 50 7.32 -14.59 8.69
N ASP A 51 8.33 -15.08 7.96
CA ASP A 51 8.27 -15.34 6.51
C ASP A 51 7.80 -14.10 5.71
N LEU A 52 8.25 -12.91 6.10
CA LEU A 52 7.89 -11.64 5.48
C LEU A 52 8.92 -11.22 4.42
N ILE A 53 8.43 -10.60 3.35
CA ILE A 53 9.26 -10.14 2.23
C ILE A 53 9.97 -8.85 2.64
N THR A 54 11.29 -8.85 2.55
CA THR A 54 12.11 -7.64 2.71
C THR A 54 11.92 -6.71 1.51
N PRO A 55 11.50 -5.45 1.72
CA PRO A 55 11.37 -4.47 0.65
C PRO A 55 12.76 -4.05 0.16
N PRO A 56 12.88 -3.70 -1.13
CA PRO A 56 14.16 -3.29 -1.73
C PRO A 56 14.73 -2.02 -1.08
N TYR A 57 13.88 -1.19 -0.47
CA TYR A 57 14.26 0.00 0.29
C TYR A 57 13.50 0.02 1.62
N SER A 58 14.15 0.50 2.68
CA SER A 58 13.51 0.70 3.97
C SER A 58 12.35 1.70 3.86
N PRO A 59 11.12 1.34 4.26
CA PRO A 59 9.98 2.27 4.28
C PRO A 59 10.26 3.53 5.13
N ASP A 60 10.94 3.39 6.27
CA ASP A 60 11.32 4.52 7.13
C ASP A 60 12.26 5.50 6.44
N THR A 61 13.19 4.98 5.63
CA THR A 61 14.11 5.82 4.84
C THR A 61 13.37 6.58 3.76
N LEU A 62 12.41 5.93 3.08
CA LEU A 62 11.56 6.59 2.08
C LEU A 62 10.64 7.66 2.71
N LEU A 63 10.09 7.39 3.90
CA LEU A 63 9.33 8.38 4.66
C LEU A 63 10.20 9.56 5.09
N THR A 64 11.41 9.29 5.59
CA THR A 64 12.37 10.36 5.92
C THR A 64 12.67 11.23 4.69
N LEU A 65 12.85 10.64 3.50
CA LEU A 65 13.01 11.38 2.26
C LEU A 65 11.78 12.24 1.92
N TYR A 66 10.59 11.68 2.09
CA TYR A 66 9.32 12.38 1.89
C TYR A 66 9.16 13.57 2.85
N GLU A 67 9.47 13.41 4.13
CA GLU A 67 9.33 14.46 5.15
C GLU A 67 10.42 15.52 5.05
N SER A 68 11.65 15.13 4.70
CA SER A 68 12.81 16.04 4.68
C SER A 68 12.95 16.85 3.39
N ASN A 69 12.26 16.47 2.31
CA ASN A 69 12.33 17.16 1.02
C ASN A 69 11.03 17.91 0.72
N PRO A 70 10.99 19.26 0.88
CA PRO A 70 9.77 20.04 0.67
C PRO A 70 9.20 19.96 -0.75
N ILE A 71 10.05 19.77 -1.77
CA ILE A 71 9.59 19.66 -3.16
C ILE A 71 8.92 18.32 -3.38
N PHE A 72 9.56 17.23 -2.92
CA PHE A 72 8.99 15.89 -3.04
C PHE A 72 7.67 15.79 -2.25
N TRP A 73 7.66 16.29 -1.01
CA TRP A 73 6.45 16.39 -0.19
C TRP A 73 5.32 17.10 -0.95
N ARG A 74 5.59 18.27 -1.55
CA ARG A 74 4.58 19.03 -2.31
C ARG A 74 4.06 18.25 -3.51
N CYS A 75 4.95 17.63 -4.30
CA CYS A 75 4.55 16.84 -5.46
C CYS A 75 3.61 15.69 -5.09
N VAL A 76 3.96 14.92 -4.06
CA VAL A 76 3.14 13.79 -3.59
C VAL A 76 1.79 14.27 -3.05
N ASN A 77 1.79 15.29 -2.18
CA ASN A 77 0.56 15.80 -1.59
C ASN A 77 -0.38 16.45 -2.63
N GLN A 78 0.18 17.21 -3.57
CA GLN A 78 -0.61 17.82 -4.64
C GLN A 78 -1.24 16.75 -5.53
N THR A 79 -0.48 15.73 -5.91
CA THR A 79 -1.01 14.59 -6.69
C THR A 79 -2.16 13.90 -5.95
N ALA A 80 -2.02 13.68 -4.64
CA ALA A 80 -3.09 13.08 -3.84
C ALA A 80 -4.35 13.98 -3.77
N ILE A 81 -4.18 15.30 -3.68
CA ILE A 81 -5.28 16.27 -3.71
C ILE A 81 -5.95 16.30 -5.08
N ASP A 82 -5.19 16.31 -6.17
CA ASP A 82 -5.74 16.40 -7.52
C ASP A 82 -6.54 15.15 -7.89
N VAL A 83 -6.10 13.98 -7.42
CA VAL A 83 -6.77 12.70 -7.70
C VAL A 83 -7.95 12.45 -6.75
N ALA A 84 -7.76 12.54 -5.43
CA ALA A 84 -8.82 12.21 -4.46
C ALA A 84 -9.67 13.42 -4.05
N GLY A 85 -9.16 14.64 -4.19
CA GLY A 85 -9.81 15.86 -3.71
C GLY A 85 -11.01 16.28 -4.57
N LEU A 86 -11.08 15.85 -5.84
CA LEU A 86 -12.24 16.07 -6.71
C LEU A 86 -13.45 15.20 -6.33
N GLY A 87 -13.26 14.23 -5.44
CA GLY A 87 -14.31 13.32 -5.00
C GLY A 87 -14.52 12.15 -5.95
N TRP A 88 -15.67 11.50 -5.81
CA TRP A 88 -16.03 10.30 -6.56
C TRP A 88 -17.51 10.33 -6.92
N ASN A 89 -17.88 9.58 -7.95
CA ASN A 89 -19.25 9.46 -8.42
C ASN A 89 -19.50 8.01 -8.84
N LEU A 90 -20.62 7.44 -8.37
CA LEU A 90 -21.08 6.13 -8.81
C LEU A 90 -21.64 6.26 -10.22
N ARG A 91 -21.26 5.32 -11.09
CA ARG A 91 -21.81 5.19 -12.44
C ARG A 91 -22.56 3.89 -12.54
N LEU A 92 -23.79 3.96 -13.03
CA LEU A 92 -24.58 2.77 -13.31
C LEU A 92 -23.87 1.97 -14.40
N GLN A 93 -23.77 0.65 -14.18
CA GLN A 93 -23.21 -0.24 -15.19
C GLN A 93 -24.11 -0.27 -16.43
N GLU A 94 -23.49 -0.31 -17.61
CA GLU A 94 -24.21 -0.32 -18.88
C GLU A 94 -25.22 -1.48 -18.97
N GLY A 95 -26.42 -1.18 -19.49
CA GLY A 95 -27.51 -2.15 -19.62
C GLY A 95 -28.20 -2.55 -18.31
N LYS A 96 -27.83 -1.97 -17.16
CA LYS A 96 -28.49 -2.21 -15.87
C LYS A 96 -29.50 -1.10 -15.55
N LYS A 97 -30.46 -1.41 -14.68
CA LYS A 97 -31.40 -0.44 -14.11
C LYS A 97 -30.93 -0.04 -12.71
N GLU A 98 -31.02 1.23 -12.39
CA GLU A 98 -30.65 1.73 -11.07
C GLU A 98 -31.62 1.21 -10.01
N ASN A 99 -31.08 0.64 -8.94
CA ASN A 99 -31.80 0.44 -7.70
C ASN A 99 -31.47 1.63 -6.78
N LYS A 100 -32.46 2.50 -6.54
CA LYS A 100 -32.28 3.73 -5.75
C LYS A 100 -31.95 3.46 -4.29
N GLU A 101 -32.48 2.38 -3.71
CA GLU A 101 -32.22 1.99 -2.32
C GLU A 101 -30.75 1.57 -2.16
N GLU A 102 -30.28 0.70 -3.05
CA GLU A 102 -28.88 0.26 -3.07
C GLU A 102 -27.92 1.41 -3.40
N SER A 103 -28.29 2.27 -4.35
CA SER A 103 -27.53 3.48 -4.71
C SER A 103 -27.38 4.41 -3.49
N GLY A 104 -28.47 4.65 -2.75
CA GLY A 104 -28.45 5.45 -1.52
C GLY A 104 -27.63 4.81 -0.39
N ARG A 105 -27.70 3.48 -0.23
CA ARG A 105 -26.90 2.72 0.74
C ARG A 105 -25.41 2.84 0.44
N LEU A 106 -25.02 2.61 -0.82
CA LEU A 106 -23.62 2.75 -1.27
C LEU A 106 -23.13 4.19 -1.11
N GLN A 107 -23.96 5.18 -1.47
CA GLN A 107 -23.58 6.58 -1.33
C GLN A 107 -23.31 6.95 0.13
N THR A 108 -24.15 6.46 1.04
CA THR A 108 -24.00 6.70 2.49
C THR A 108 -22.72 6.05 3.01
N PHE A 109 -22.50 4.77 2.68
CA PHE A 109 -21.31 4.03 3.06
C PHE A 109 -20.03 4.70 2.53
N LEU A 110 -19.96 5.03 1.24
CA LEU A 110 -18.76 5.64 0.66
C LEU A 110 -18.55 7.09 1.14
N ASN A 111 -19.58 7.81 1.60
CA ASN A 111 -19.38 9.13 2.20
C ASN A 111 -18.74 9.04 3.59
N ARG A 112 -19.09 8.00 4.36
CA ARG A 112 -18.64 7.72 5.72
C ARG A 112 -18.32 6.23 5.86
N PRO A 113 -17.20 5.76 5.28
CA PRO A 113 -16.87 4.34 5.27
C PRO A 113 -16.40 3.82 6.62
N ASN A 114 -16.16 4.69 7.59
CA ASN A 114 -15.96 4.35 8.99
C ASN A 114 -16.42 5.54 9.86
N PRO A 115 -16.47 5.40 11.21
CA PRO A 115 -16.89 6.48 12.11
C PRO A 115 -16.00 7.74 12.09
N ASP A 116 -14.70 7.56 11.79
CA ASP A 116 -13.65 8.55 12.01
C ASP A 116 -13.39 9.43 10.77
N GLU A 117 -13.47 8.85 9.57
CA GLU A 117 -12.96 9.43 8.33
C GLU A 117 -13.95 9.28 7.15
N ALA A 118 -13.92 10.28 6.27
CA ALA A 118 -14.61 10.19 4.98
C ALA A 118 -13.73 9.45 3.96
N LEU A 119 -14.34 8.80 2.95
CA LEU A 119 -13.57 8.06 1.95
C LEU A 119 -12.56 8.92 1.20
N ARG A 120 -12.88 10.20 0.93
CA ARG A 120 -11.92 11.13 0.31
C ARG A 120 -10.62 11.27 1.12
N THR A 121 -10.71 11.22 2.45
CA THR A 121 -9.57 11.31 3.36
C THR A 121 -8.74 10.04 3.26
N ILE A 122 -9.39 8.88 3.32
CA ILE A 122 -8.76 7.57 3.14
C ILE A 122 -8.04 7.51 1.79
N LEU A 123 -8.72 7.85 0.69
CA LEU A 123 -8.14 7.87 -0.65
C LEU A 123 -6.91 8.78 -0.74
N LYS A 124 -6.97 9.97 -0.12
CA LYS A 124 -5.83 10.88 -0.05
C LYS A 124 -4.65 10.25 0.71
N GLN A 125 -4.88 9.60 1.84
CA GLN A 125 -3.84 8.90 2.61
C GLN A 125 -3.22 7.74 1.80
N LEU A 126 -4.05 6.93 1.13
CA LEU A 126 -3.57 5.84 0.26
C LEU A 126 -2.66 6.36 -0.87
N LEU A 127 -3.02 7.49 -1.48
CA LEU A 127 -2.22 8.10 -2.55
C LEU A 127 -0.92 8.72 -2.03
N ILE A 128 -0.92 9.28 -0.82
CA ILE A 128 0.31 9.77 -0.18
C ILE A 128 1.25 8.61 0.13
N ASP A 129 0.73 7.52 0.68
CA ASP A 129 1.52 6.30 0.94
C ASP A 129 2.10 5.73 -0.36
N TRP A 130 1.27 5.64 -1.41
CA TRP A 130 1.73 5.22 -2.74
C TRP A 130 2.85 6.10 -3.28
N GLY A 131 2.69 7.42 -3.21
CA GLY A 131 3.68 8.37 -3.73
C GLY A 131 4.95 8.49 -2.88
N SER A 132 4.87 8.18 -1.59
CA SER A 132 6.00 8.28 -0.65
C SER A 132 6.80 7.00 -0.53
N VAL A 133 6.14 5.84 -0.32
CA VAL A 133 6.80 4.55 -0.06
C VAL A 133 6.56 3.50 -1.15
N GLY A 134 5.69 3.77 -2.13
CA GLY A 134 5.46 2.93 -3.30
C GLY A 134 4.31 1.92 -3.19
N TYR A 135 3.63 1.85 -2.06
CA TYR A 135 2.49 0.97 -1.80
C TYR A 135 1.57 1.58 -0.73
N PHE A 136 0.37 1.03 -0.59
CA PHE A 136 -0.59 1.44 0.43
C PHE A 136 -1.35 0.22 1.00
N GLY A 137 -1.93 0.38 2.18
CA GLY A 137 -2.84 -0.60 2.77
C GLY A 137 -4.25 -0.05 2.95
N LEU A 138 -5.25 -0.76 2.43
CA LEU A 138 -6.66 -0.52 2.69
C LEU A 138 -7.22 -1.73 3.43
N GLU A 139 -7.57 -1.56 4.70
CA GLU A 139 -8.26 -2.58 5.47
C GLU A 139 -9.74 -2.56 5.15
N VAL A 140 -10.33 -3.76 5.03
CA VAL A 140 -11.75 -3.95 4.77
C VAL A 140 -12.35 -4.79 5.90
N VAL A 141 -13.21 -4.17 6.68
CA VAL A 141 -13.96 -4.83 7.76
C VAL A 141 -15.26 -5.36 7.18
N ARG A 142 -15.64 -6.56 7.60
CA ARG A 142 -16.88 -7.21 7.18
C ARG A 142 -17.78 -7.47 8.37
N ASP A 143 -19.09 -7.35 8.16
CA ASP A 143 -20.08 -7.69 9.17
C ASP A 143 -20.32 -9.22 9.26
N ASN A 144 -21.26 -9.62 10.11
CA ASN A 144 -21.64 -11.03 10.29
C ASN A 144 -22.26 -11.66 9.04
N LYS A 145 -22.74 -10.85 8.08
CA LYS A 145 -23.26 -11.30 6.77
C LYS A 145 -22.17 -11.35 5.71
N ARG A 146 -20.92 -11.01 6.08
CA ARG A 146 -19.76 -10.85 5.19
C ARG A 146 -19.88 -9.69 4.21
N ASP A 147 -20.82 -8.79 4.40
CA ASP A 147 -20.88 -7.55 3.64
C ASP A 147 -19.75 -6.61 4.07
N VAL A 148 -19.28 -5.77 3.16
CA VAL A 148 -18.29 -4.74 3.50
C VAL A 148 -18.98 -3.73 4.42
N ALA A 149 -18.47 -3.61 5.64
CA ALA A 149 -19.03 -2.76 6.68
C ALA A 149 -18.21 -1.48 6.82
N GLU A 150 -16.88 -1.59 6.85
CA GLU A 150 -15.99 -0.45 7.05
C GLU A 150 -14.71 -0.53 6.21
N LEU A 151 -14.12 0.63 5.94
CA LEU A 151 -12.81 0.75 5.28
C LEU A 151 -11.88 1.60 6.13
N TYR A 152 -10.62 1.18 6.27
CA TYR A 152 -9.60 1.92 7.01
C TYR A 152 -8.31 2.08 6.22
N HIS A 153 -7.71 3.26 6.33
CA HIS A 153 -6.32 3.45 5.92
C HIS A 153 -5.38 2.69 6.87
N VAL A 154 -4.48 1.91 6.29
CA VAL A 154 -3.37 1.29 7.00
C VAL A 154 -2.08 1.99 6.56
N PRO A 155 -1.36 2.67 7.47
CA PRO A 155 -0.10 3.32 7.15
C PRO A 155 0.89 2.33 6.57
N ALA A 156 1.32 2.57 5.33
CA ALA A 156 2.07 1.61 4.53
C ALA A 156 3.35 1.12 5.22
N HIS A 157 4.12 2.00 5.87
CA HIS A 157 5.35 1.64 6.58
C HIS A 157 5.15 0.63 7.74
N THR A 158 3.90 0.42 8.18
CA THR A 158 3.57 -0.57 9.21
C THR A 158 3.22 -1.94 8.63
N LEU A 159 3.06 -2.07 7.31
CA LEU A 159 2.48 -3.23 6.64
C LEU A 159 3.52 -4.01 5.84
N TRP A 160 3.54 -5.33 6.03
CA TRP A 160 4.51 -6.23 5.42
C TRP A 160 3.80 -7.39 4.72
N VAL A 161 4.34 -7.81 3.57
CA VAL A 161 3.77 -8.89 2.76
C VAL A 161 4.41 -10.21 3.18
N HIS A 162 3.60 -11.24 3.44
CA HIS A 162 4.12 -12.59 3.64
C HIS A 162 4.63 -13.19 2.32
N SER A 163 5.63 -14.06 2.37
CA SER A 163 6.24 -14.73 1.21
C SER A 163 5.23 -15.40 0.28
N SER A 164 4.12 -15.93 0.83
CA SER A 164 3.02 -16.52 0.05
C SER A 164 2.16 -15.50 -0.73
N GLN A 165 2.25 -14.21 -0.39
CA GLN A 165 1.41 -13.13 -0.94
C GLN A 165 -0.11 -13.30 -0.73
N GLU A 166 -0.51 -14.20 0.16
CA GLU A 166 -1.92 -14.45 0.54
C GLU A 166 -2.33 -13.72 1.83
N LYS A 167 -1.36 -13.15 2.56
CA LYS A 167 -1.59 -12.48 3.84
C LYS A 167 -0.55 -11.38 4.08
N TYR A 168 -0.89 -10.48 4.98
CA TYR A 168 -0.11 -9.31 5.36
C TYR A 168 0.02 -9.27 6.88
N CYS A 169 1.15 -8.77 7.37
CA CYS A 169 1.38 -8.52 8.79
C CYS A 169 1.56 -7.04 9.01
N GLN A 170 0.75 -6.44 9.86
CA GLN A 170 0.99 -5.09 10.36
C GLN A 170 1.77 -5.17 11.67
N LYS A 171 2.80 -4.33 11.82
CA LYS A 171 3.52 -4.13 13.07
C LYS A 171 3.39 -2.68 13.50
N ARG A 172 2.83 -2.46 14.69
CA ARG A 172 2.78 -1.14 15.35
C ARG A 172 3.32 -1.29 16.76
N ASN A 173 4.41 -0.61 17.06
CA ASN A 173 5.15 -0.79 18.33
C ASN A 173 5.46 -2.30 18.54
N ASN A 174 5.06 -2.84 19.70
CA ASN A 174 5.25 -4.26 20.04
C ASN A 174 4.03 -5.14 19.69
N LYS A 175 3.02 -4.60 19.01
CA LYS A 175 1.83 -5.35 18.60
C LYS A 175 1.93 -5.71 17.12
N LYS A 176 1.52 -6.94 16.79
CA LYS A 176 1.36 -7.38 15.41
C LYS A 176 -0.06 -7.91 15.17
N VAL A 177 -0.57 -7.67 13.98
CA VAL A 177 -1.87 -8.16 13.52
C VAL A 177 -1.72 -8.70 12.10
N TRP A 178 -2.33 -9.85 11.84
CA TRP A 178 -2.33 -10.50 10.54
C TRP A 178 -3.65 -10.28 9.80
N PHE A 179 -3.53 -9.94 8.53
CA PHE A 179 -4.64 -9.72 7.61
C PHE A 179 -4.55 -10.74 6.48
N LYS A 180 -5.66 -11.37 6.13
CA LYS A 180 -5.71 -12.14 4.88
C LYS A 180 -5.83 -11.19 3.70
N LYS A 181 -5.39 -11.64 2.53
CA LYS A 181 -5.63 -10.91 1.28
C LYS A 181 -7.12 -10.76 1.03
N PHE A 182 -7.53 -9.59 0.53
CA PHE A 182 -8.92 -9.37 0.16
C PHE A 182 -9.36 -10.40 -0.88
N GLY A 183 -10.48 -11.06 -0.61
CA GLY A 183 -10.99 -12.16 -1.44
C GLY A 183 -10.44 -13.53 -1.11
N GLU A 184 -9.50 -13.68 -0.16
CA GLU A 184 -9.09 -15.01 0.32
C GLU A 184 -10.26 -15.67 1.10
N PRO A 185 -10.78 -16.82 0.64
CA PRO A 185 -11.91 -17.48 1.28
C PRO A 185 -11.56 -18.01 2.67
N ARG A 186 -10.30 -18.44 2.90
CA ARG A 186 -9.89 -19.04 4.17
C ARG A 186 -9.59 -17.98 5.21
N ASP A 187 -10.18 -18.13 6.39
CA ASP A 187 -9.90 -17.25 7.51
C ASP A 187 -8.57 -17.57 8.17
N ILE A 188 -7.91 -16.53 8.69
CA ILE A 188 -6.67 -16.62 9.44
C ILE A 188 -6.84 -16.01 10.82
N SER A 189 -6.07 -16.49 11.78
CA SER A 189 -5.97 -15.87 13.10
C SER A 189 -5.26 -14.52 12.97
N ALA A 190 -5.88 -13.45 13.47
CA ALA A 190 -5.30 -12.11 13.53
C ALA A 190 -4.01 -12.06 14.37
N GLU A 191 -3.83 -12.96 15.33
CA GLU A 191 -2.65 -13.02 16.21
C GLU A 191 -1.49 -13.78 15.56
N THR A 192 -1.78 -14.93 14.94
CA THR A 192 -0.75 -15.88 14.50
C THR A 192 -0.55 -15.92 12.98
N GLY A 193 -1.50 -15.40 12.20
CA GLY A 193 -1.51 -15.49 10.74
C GLY A 193 -1.66 -16.91 10.19
N LYS A 194 -1.98 -17.88 11.06
CA LYS A 194 -2.25 -19.27 10.68
C LYS A 194 -3.70 -19.39 10.26
N ARG A 195 -3.95 -20.29 9.29
CA ARG A 195 -5.30 -20.63 8.85
C ARG A 195 -6.09 -21.18 10.03
N THR A 196 -7.32 -20.72 10.17
CA THR A 196 -8.25 -21.26 11.15
C THR A 196 -8.94 -22.49 10.56
N ALA A 197 -9.21 -23.50 11.38
CA ALA A 197 -9.87 -24.73 10.93
C ALA A 197 -11.34 -24.50 10.49
N GLY A 198 -11.89 -23.31 10.75
CA GLY A 198 -13.22 -22.90 10.35
C GLY A 198 -13.24 -22.26 8.97
N GLY A 199 -12.91 -23.03 7.93
CA GLY A 199 -13.46 -22.72 6.61
C GLY A 199 -14.95 -23.00 6.67
N SER A 200 -15.79 -22.00 6.93
CA SER A 200 -17.24 -22.22 6.76
C SER A 200 -17.47 -22.45 5.27
N LYS A 201 -18.13 -23.57 4.95
CA LYS A 201 -18.57 -23.92 3.60
C LYS A 201 -19.35 -22.77 2.98
N ASP A 202 -19.23 -22.68 1.66
CA ASP A 202 -19.91 -21.74 0.76
C ASP A 202 -21.41 -21.57 1.05
#